data_AF-A0A8S3S786-F1
#
_entry.id   AF-A0A8S3S786-F1
#
_cell.length_a   1.000
_cell.length_b   1.000
_cell.length_c   1.000
_cell.angle_alpha   90.00
_cell.angle_beta   90.00
_cell.angle_gamma   90.00
#
_symmetry.space_group_name_H-M   'P 1'
#
loop_
_entity.id
_entity.type
_entity.pdbx_description
1 polymer ?
#
loop_
_entity_poly.entity_id
_entity_poly.type
_entity_poly.pdbx_seq_one_letter_code
_entity_poly.pdbx_strand_id
1 'polypeptide(L)'
;MYNIGGVDKYSQALATLSRENDRLISILLSSEASHEEKASSAAQLEETTNKYMNLSDCYIDYLKRKNTLDSQRELISHQLIRSVNMHKTETAMNYSLSKLEPPEPTQAFTQTELKKEPNVSNSVRSQSSRSSRRSGRSNASCSSTMMRQKAHLEAARKRLEYVDQESTLVQKKAQLEANTTIEKAKLEKMTKELEAKRDVAVAEAELQAMEEVFMIVIKSTMIII
;
A
#
# COMPACT_ATOMS: atom_id res chain seq x y z
N MET A 1 8.35 16.22 36.12
CA MET A 1 8.41 15.80 34.69
C MET A 1 8.94 14.39 34.65
N TYR A 2 8.13 13.45 34.16
CA TYR A 2 8.41 12.01 34.28
C TYR A 2 9.66 11.62 33.49
N ASN A 3 10.59 10.96 34.19
CA ASN A 3 11.76 10.30 33.66
C ASN A 3 11.29 9.07 32.86
N ILE A 4 11.06 9.25 31.56
CA ILE A 4 10.66 8.14 30.68
C ILE A 4 11.95 7.53 30.13
N GLY A 5 12.28 6.36 30.68
CA GLY A 5 13.53 5.64 30.41
C GLY A 5 13.65 5.15 28.97
N GLY A 6 14.90 5.00 28.53
CA GLY A 6 15.40 4.08 27.50
C GLY A 6 14.77 4.09 26.10
N VAL A 7 15.62 3.87 25.08
CA VAL A 7 15.19 3.40 23.76
C VAL A 7 14.26 2.19 23.88
N ASP A 8 14.55 1.29 24.81
CA ASP A 8 13.83 0.02 25.01
C ASP A 8 12.36 0.18 25.42
N LYS A 9 12.01 1.25 26.16
CA LYS A 9 10.62 1.45 26.57
C LYS A 9 9.76 1.94 25.40
N TYR A 10 10.30 2.83 24.59
CA TYR A 10 9.62 3.30 23.38
C TYR A 10 9.47 2.16 22.38
N SER A 11 10.55 1.42 22.10
CA SER A 11 10.52 0.32 21.15
C SER A 11 9.56 -0.79 21.57
N GLN A 12 9.54 -1.17 22.86
CA GLN A 12 8.62 -2.17 23.37
C GLN A 12 7.15 -1.73 23.27
N ALA A 13 6.84 -0.49 23.67
CA ALA A 13 5.47 0.03 23.61
C ALA A 13 4.98 0.18 22.16
N LEU A 14 5.85 0.65 21.25
CA LEU A 14 5.55 0.72 19.82
C LEU A 14 5.35 -0.66 19.20
N ALA A 15 6.15 -1.65 19.59
CA ALA A 15 5.98 -3.03 19.13
C ALA A 15 4.65 -3.65 19.58
N THR A 16 4.23 -3.39 20.83
CA THR A 16 2.93 -3.84 21.34
C THR A 16 1.79 -3.23 20.54
N LEU A 17 1.80 -1.91 20.31
CA LEU A 17 0.78 -1.23 19.51
C LEU A 17 0.78 -1.71 18.05
N SER A 18 1.95 -1.95 17.46
CA SER A 18 2.07 -2.49 16.10
C SER A 18 1.45 -3.88 15.98
N ARG A 19 1.68 -4.77 16.95
CA ARG A 19 1.08 -6.11 16.97
C ARG A 19 -0.42 -6.06 17.16
N GLU A 20 -0.91 -5.14 17.98
CA GLU A 20 -2.36 -4.93 18.15
C GLU A 20 -3.00 -4.45 16.86
N ASN A 21 -2.36 -3.53 16.13
CA ASN A 21 -2.80 -3.12 14.80
C ASN A 21 -2.85 -4.31 13.84
N ASP A 22 -1.79 -5.13 13.76
CA ASP A 22 -1.76 -6.32 12.88
C ASP A 22 -2.88 -7.32 13.25
N ARG A 23 -3.18 -7.49 14.55
CA ARG A 23 -4.30 -8.32 15.02
C ARG A 23 -5.65 -7.78 14.55
N LEU A 24 -5.90 -6.49 14.75
CA LEU A 24 -7.16 -5.85 14.35
C LEU A 24 -7.35 -5.86 12.82
N ILE A 25 -6.28 -5.63 12.06
CA ILE A 25 -6.27 -5.78 10.60
C ILE A 25 -6.65 -7.21 10.19
N SER A 26 -6.13 -8.22 10.88
CA SER A 26 -6.45 -9.62 10.57
C SER A 26 -7.94 -9.92 10.78
N ILE A 27 -8.57 -9.34 11.81
CA ILE A 27 -10.02 -9.46 12.04
C ILE A 27 -10.81 -8.75 10.94
N LEU A 28 -10.40 -7.53 10.56
CA LEU A 28 -11.04 -6.76 9.48
C LEU A 28 -11.02 -7.49 8.14
N LEU A 29 -9.91 -8.15 7.83
CA LEU A 29 -9.72 -8.88 6.58
C LEU A 29 -10.29 -10.30 6.59
N SER A 30 -10.65 -10.83 7.77
CA SER A 30 -11.25 -12.17 7.89
C SER A 30 -12.60 -12.25 7.19
N SER A 31 -12.82 -13.33 6.42
CA SER A 31 -14.13 -13.63 5.82
C SER A 31 -15.16 -14.12 6.85
N GLU A 32 -14.69 -14.64 7.99
CA GLU A 32 -15.51 -15.29 9.01
C GLU A 32 -16.01 -14.31 10.08
N ALA A 33 -15.37 -13.14 10.23
CA ALA A 33 -15.76 -12.15 11.22
C ALA A 33 -17.09 -11.48 10.88
N SER A 34 -17.93 -11.32 11.91
CA SER A 34 -19.24 -10.67 11.76
C SER A 34 -19.12 -9.19 11.42
N HIS A 35 -20.17 -8.60 10.86
CA HIS A 35 -20.17 -7.17 10.51
C HIS A 35 -19.99 -6.26 11.74
N GLU A 36 -20.59 -6.62 12.88
CA GLU A 36 -20.47 -5.88 14.13
C GLU A 36 -19.05 -5.96 14.71
N GLU A 37 -18.43 -7.15 14.64
CA GLU A 37 -17.05 -7.37 15.04
C GLU A 37 -16.06 -6.58 14.16
N LYS A 38 -16.32 -6.49 12.86
CA LYS A 38 -15.52 -5.67 11.93
C LYS A 38 -15.67 -4.19 12.21
N ALA A 39 -16.88 -3.68 12.45
CA ALA A 39 -17.10 -2.29 12.80
C ALA A 39 -16.41 -1.90 14.12
N SER A 40 -16.51 -2.75 15.14
CA SER A 40 -15.81 -2.58 16.42
C SER A 40 -14.29 -2.60 16.24
N SER A 41 -13.77 -3.54 15.44
CA SER A 41 -12.34 -3.65 15.16
C SER A 41 -11.79 -2.46 14.37
N ALA A 42 -12.59 -1.87 13.47
CA ALA A 42 -12.20 -0.66 12.72
C ALA A 42 -12.03 0.55 13.65
N ALA A 43 -12.99 0.76 14.57
CA ALA A 43 -12.90 1.83 15.56
C ALA A 43 -11.70 1.65 16.51
N GLN A 44 -11.46 0.41 16.96
CA GLN A 44 -10.28 0.09 17.78
C GLN A 44 -8.97 0.28 17.00
N LEU A 45 -8.95 -0.04 15.71
CA LEU A 45 -7.78 0.12 14.85
C LEU A 45 -7.42 1.60 14.68
N GLU A 46 -8.42 2.46 14.50
CA GLU A 46 -8.23 3.91 14.45
C GLU A 46 -7.62 4.44 15.76
N GLU A 47 -8.19 4.05 16.90
CA GLU A 47 -7.71 4.48 18.22
C GLU A 47 -6.25 4.02 18.49
N THR A 48 -5.96 2.74 18.22
CA THR A 48 -4.62 2.16 18.42
C THR A 48 -3.59 2.74 17.46
N THR A 49 -3.97 3.02 16.21
CA THR A 49 -3.12 3.73 15.23
C THR A 49 -2.80 5.14 15.70
N ASN A 50 -3.78 5.88 16.22
CA ASN A 50 -3.54 7.22 16.77
C ASN A 50 -2.59 7.19 17.97
N LYS A 51 -2.75 6.21 18.88
CA LYS A 51 -1.81 5.99 20.00
C LYS A 51 -0.40 5.69 19.50
N TYR A 52 -0.28 4.82 18.50
CA TYR A 52 1.00 4.49 17.86
C TYR A 52 1.68 5.73 17.28
N MET A 53 0.93 6.56 16.55
CA MET A 53 1.47 7.77 15.92
C MET A 53 2.00 8.78 16.94
N ASN A 54 1.22 9.05 17.99
CA ASN A 54 1.64 9.95 19.07
C ASN A 54 2.92 9.48 19.76
N LEU A 55 3.01 8.18 20.06
CA LEU A 55 4.20 7.60 20.69
C LEU A 55 5.40 7.61 19.73
N SER A 56 5.15 7.36 18.44
CA SER A 56 6.15 7.36 17.37
C SER A 56 6.77 8.74 17.20
N ASP A 57 5.97 9.80 17.22
CA ASP A 57 6.47 11.18 17.14
C ASP A 57 7.32 11.54 18.37
N CYS A 58 6.88 11.13 19.57
CA CYS A 58 7.68 11.30 20.78
C CYS A 58 9.04 10.58 20.71
N TYR A 59 9.06 9.38 20.13
CA TYR A 59 10.27 8.58 19.96
C TYR A 59 11.21 9.19 18.92
N ILE A 60 10.67 9.68 17.80
CA ILE A 60 11.43 10.42 16.78
C ILE A 60 12.10 11.64 17.41
N ASP A 61 11.37 12.41 18.21
CA ASP A 61 11.91 13.59 18.90
C ASP A 61 12.95 13.22 19.95
N TYR A 62 12.80 12.08 20.62
CA TYR A 62 13.82 11.54 21.51
C TYR A 62 15.11 11.21 20.74
N LEU A 63 15.01 10.48 19.63
CA LEU A 63 16.16 10.06 18.83
C LEU A 63 16.90 11.27 18.23
N LYS A 64 16.16 12.24 17.68
CA LYS A 64 16.73 13.51 17.18
C LYS A 64 17.49 14.27 18.27
N ARG A 65 16.99 14.28 19.51
CA ARG A 65 17.65 14.94 20.66
C ARG A 65 18.91 14.22 21.11
N LYS A 66 18.98 12.89 20.98
CA LYS A 66 20.18 12.11 21.35
C LYS A 66 21.35 12.36 20.40
N ASN A 67 21.09 12.52 19.11
CA ASN A 67 22.08 12.93 18.09
C ASN A 67 23.39 12.12 18.10
N THR A 68 23.30 10.83 18.39
CA THR A 68 24.38 9.84 18.20
C THR A 68 24.20 9.10 16.88
N LEU A 69 25.26 8.47 16.36
CA LEU A 69 25.17 7.63 15.15
C LEU A 69 24.12 6.51 15.32
N ASP A 70 24.08 5.88 16.49
CA ASP A 70 23.09 4.83 16.79
C ASP A 70 21.67 5.40 16.77
N SER A 71 21.44 6.59 17.35
CA SER A 71 20.12 7.23 17.31
C SER A 71 19.68 7.63 15.89
N GLN A 72 20.62 7.95 15.00
CA GLN A 72 20.32 8.25 13.60
C GLN A 72 19.94 6.98 12.82
N ARG A 73 20.65 5.87 13.05
CA ARG A 73 20.31 4.57 12.45
C ARG A 73 18.95 4.09 12.92
N GLU A 74 18.70 4.19 14.22
CA GLU A 74 17.41 3.84 14.83
C GLU A 74 16.29 4.72 14.29
N LEU A 75 16.54 6.02 14.09
CA LEU A 75 15.56 6.94 13.52
C LEU A 75 15.15 6.53 12.10
N ILE A 76 16.12 6.17 11.25
CA ILE A 76 15.85 5.71 9.88
C ILE A 76 15.05 4.41 9.91
N SER A 77 15.47 3.44 10.74
CA SER A 77 14.77 2.16 10.92
C SER A 77 13.32 2.38 11.37
N HIS A 78 13.11 3.20 12.40
CA HIS A 78 11.79 3.49 12.94
C HIS A 78 10.89 4.23 11.94
N GLN A 79 11.43 5.15 11.15
CA GLN A 79 10.68 5.82 10.08
C GLN A 79 10.16 4.84 9.02
N LEU A 80 10.96 3.82 8.67
CA LEU A 80 10.54 2.75 7.75
C LEU A 80 9.44 1.87 8.37
N ILE A 81 9.59 1.47 9.64
CA ILE A 81 8.58 0.68 10.35
C ILE A 81 7.26 1.46 10.42
N ARG A 82 7.33 2.76 10.74
CA ARG A 82 6.17 3.65 10.80
C ARG A 82 5.44 3.71 9.46
N SER A 83 6.16 3.88 8.34
CA SER A 83 5.51 3.97 7.03
C SER A 83 4.82 2.67 6.63
N VAL A 84 5.45 1.52 6.89
CA VAL A 84 4.85 0.20 6.65
C VAL A 84 3.57 0.02 7.48
N ASN A 85 3.61 0.36 8.77
CA ASN A 85 2.44 0.27 9.64
C ASN A 85 1.30 1.17 9.15
N MET A 86 1.58 2.41 8.79
CA MET A 86 0.57 3.32 8.24
C MET A 86 -0.05 2.81 6.94
N HIS A 87 0.78 2.29 6.03
CA HIS A 87 0.26 1.79 4.77
C HIS A 87 -0.65 0.56 4.96
N LYS A 88 -0.28 -0.35 5.88
CA LYS A 88 -1.11 -1.50 6.22
C LYS A 88 -2.46 -1.08 6.81
N THR A 89 -2.47 -0.14 7.75
CA THR A 89 -3.70 0.32 8.41
C THR A 89 -4.62 1.05 7.43
N GLU A 90 -4.07 1.95 6.61
CA GLU A 90 -4.83 2.63 5.56
C GLU A 90 -5.44 1.65 4.55
N THR A 91 -4.66 0.66 4.09
CA THR A 91 -5.15 -0.36 3.15
C THR A 91 -6.29 -1.18 3.74
N ALA A 92 -6.16 -1.60 5.00
CA ALA A 92 -7.19 -2.38 5.68
C ALA A 92 -8.49 -1.57 5.87
N MET A 93 -8.38 -0.33 6.32
CA MET A 93 -9.55 0.56 6.51
C MET A 93 -10.25 0.86 5.18
N ASN A 94 -9.50 1.13 4.11
CA ASN A 94 -10.06 1.37 2.78
C ASN A 94 -10.74 0.12 2.20
N TYR A 95 -10.15 -1.06 2.40
CA TYR A 95 -10.75 -2.32 1.97
C TYR A 95 -12.08 -2.58 2.69
N SER A 96 -12.13 -2.35 4.01
CA SER A 96 -13.35 -2.46 4.79
C SER A 96 -14.45 -1.49 4.33
N LEU A 97 -14.10 -0.24 4.01
CA LEU A 97 -15.05 0.75 3.46
C LEU A 97 -15.57 0.34 2.07
N SER A 98 -14.69 -0.15 1.19
CA SER A 98 -15.06 -0.57 -0.17
C SER A 98 -15.98 -1.80 -0.25
N LYS A 99 -16.09 -2.59 0.84
CA LYS A 99 -17.00 -3.73 0.94
C LYS A 99 -18.36 -3.39 1.58
N LEU A 100 -18.51 -2.17 2.12
CA LEU A 100 -19.72 -1.71 2.79
C LEU A 100 -20.64 -0.89 1.86
N GLU A 101 -20.13 -0.39 0.73
CA GLU A 101 -20.94 0.20 -0.31
C GLU A 101 -21.42 -0.88 -1.31
N PRO A 102 -22.74 -0.94 -1.63
CA PRO A 102 -23.21 -1.68 -2.80
C PRO A 102 -22.47 -1.17 -4.05
N PRO A 103 -22.24 -2.02 -5.06
CA PRO A 103 -21.56 -1.60 -6.27
C PRO A 103 -22.45 -0.63 -7.06
N GLU A 104 -22.33 0.67 -6.77
CA GLU A 104 -22.74 1.71 -7.69
C GLU A 104 -21.90 1.59 -8.97
N PRO A 105 -22.50 1.72 -10.17
CA PRO A 105 -21.81 1.49 -11.41
C PRO A 105 -20.76 2.59 -11.63
N THR A 106 -19.50 2.17 -11.57
CA THR A 106 -18.38 2.68 -12.37
C THR A 106 -18.48 4.17 -12.74
N GLN A 107 -17.95 5.03 -11.88
CA GLN A 107 -17.35 6.26 -12.36
C GLN A 107 -15.84 6.09 -12.32
N ALA A 108 -15.28 5.91 -13.51
CA ALA A 108 -13.86 6.00 -13.78
C ALA A 108 -13.35 7.34 -13.22
N PHE A 109 -12.58 7.29 -12.13
CA PHE A 109 -11.89 8.47 -11.65
C PHE A 109 -10.67 8.70 -12.53
N THR A 110 -10.85 9.57 -13.50
CA THR A 110 -9.80 10.26 -14.23
C THR A 110 -8.77 10.83 -13.27
N GLN A 111 -7.49 10.57 -13.54
CA GLN A 111 -6.38 11.32 -12.97
C GLN A 111 -6.57 12.81 -13.26
N THR A 112 -7.10 13.56 -12.30
CA THR A 112 -6.95 15.02 -12.31
C THR A 112 -5.60 15.35 -11.72
N GLU A 113 -4.75 15.90 -12.58
CA GLU A 113 -3.51 16.58 -12.26
C GLU A 113 -3.63 17.45 -11.00
N LEU A 114 -2.88 17.11 -9.96
CA LEU A 114 -2.49 18.09 -8.94
C LEU A 114 -1.06 18.53 -9.23
N LYS A 115 -0.95 19.46 -10.19
CA LYS A 115 0.11 20.45 -10.17
C LYS A 115 -0.03 21.26 -8.89
N LYS A 116 0.65 20.84 -7.82
CA LYS A 116 0.89 21.69 -6.66
C LYS A 116 2.34 22.17 -6.76
N GLU A 117 2.49 23.37 -7.33
CA GLU A 117 3.74 24.11 -7.30
C GLU A 117 4.27 24.19 -5.86
N PRO A 118 5.59 24.08 -5.63
CA PRO A 118 6.16 24.42 -4.34
C PRO A 118 6.10 25.94 -4.20
N ASN A 119 5.11 26.43 -3.46
CA ASN A 119 5.00 27.83 -3.11
C ASN A 119 6.15 28.17 -2.13
N VAL A 120 7.24 28.70 -2.66
CA VAL A 120 8.37 29.25 -1.93
C VAL A 120 7.92 30.59 -1.34
N SER A 121 7.34 30.58 -0.14
CA SER A 121 7.24 31.79 0.67
C SER A 121 8.35 31.77 1.73
N ASN A 122 9.46 32.42 1.39
CA ASN A 122 10.45 32.93 2.34
C ASN A 122 9.74 33.75 3.44
N SER A 123 9.88 33.34 4.69
CA SER A 123 9.75 34.25 5.83
C SER A 123 10.80 33.87 6.87
N VAL A 124 12.00 34.41 6.64
CA VAL A 124 13.04 34.49 7.66
C VAL A 124 12.58 35.53 8.66
N ARG A 125 11.95 35.11 9.76
CA ARG A 125 11.80 35.96 10.93
C ARG A 125 12.90 35.66 11.93
N SER A 126 13.95 36.45 11.81
CA SER A 126 15.06 36.56 12.75
C SER A 126 14.54 36.80 14.17
N GLN A 127 14.74 35.86 15.08
CA GLN A 127 14.77 36.16 16.50
C GLN A 127 16.21 36.04 16.99
N SER A 128 16.78 37.22 17.21
CA SER A 128 18.05 37.42 17.90
C SER A 128 17.93 36.99 19.36
N SER A 129 18.69 35.98 19.75
CA SER A 129 19.01 35.71 21.14
C SER A 129 20.52 35.58 21.27
N ARG A 130 21.11 36.69 21.72
CA ARG A 130 22.47 36.92 22.20
C ARG A 130 23.28 35.64 22.49
N SER A 131 24.39 35.48 21.77
CA SER A 131 25.57 34.83 22.35
C SER A 131 26.81 35.71 22.12
N SER A 132 27.36 36.20 23.22
CA SER A 132 28.68 36.80 23.28
C SER A 132 29.70 35.68 23.12
N ARG A 133 30.22 35.46 21.91
CA ARG A 133 31.47 34.71 21.72
C ARG A 133 32.40 35.46 20.78
N ARG A 134 33.40 36.03 21.44
CA ARG A 134 34.65 36.56 20.89
C ARG A 134 35.40 35.40 20.20
N SER A 135 35.60 35.50 18.89
CA SER A 135 36.73 34.93 18.10
C SER A 135 36.40 35.27 16.64
N GLY A 136 37.24 35.98 15.90
CA GLY A 136 38.61 35.58 15.60
C GLY A 136 38.66 35.17 14.13
N ARG A 137 38.56 36.17 13.24
CA ARG A 137 39.15 36.26 11.89
C ARG A 137 39.56 34.93 11.23
N SER A 138 38.86 34.51 10.16
CA SER A 138 39.47 33.73 9.07
C SER A 138 38.71 33.95 7.75
N ASN A 139 39.32 34.76 6.88
CA ASN A 139 38.77 35.23 5.61
C ASN A 139 39.24 34.32 4.45
N ALA A 140 39.09 33.00 4.60
CA ALA A 140 39.56 32.02 3.64
C ALA A 140 38.68 30.76 3.65
N SER A 141 37.44 30.83 3.12
CA SER A 141 36.62 29.61 2.90
C SER A 141 35.38 29.77 1.98
N CYS A 142 35.07 30.96 1.46
CA CYS A 142 33.83 31.15 0.67
C CYS A 142 33.79 30.31 -0.63
N SER A 143 34.95 30.06 -1.26
CA SER A 143 35.04 29.23 -2.46
C SER A 143 34.91 27.72 -2.19
N SER A 144 35.30 27.25 -1.00
CA SER A 144 35.29 25.84 -0.61
C SER A 144 33.88 25.37 -0.25
N THR A 145 33.13 26.21 0.48
CA THR A 145 31.73 25.95 0.84
C THR A 145 30.81 25.95 -0.38
N MET A 146 31.00 26.88 -1.32
CA MET A 146 30.28 26.94 -2.59
C MET A 146 30.50 25.69 -3.45
N MET A 147 31.74 25.22 -3.57
CA MET A 147 32.06 23.98 -4.31
C MET A 147 31.38 22.75 -3.69
N ARG A 148 31.38 22.64 -2.35
CA ARG A 148 30.70 21.54 -1.64
C ARG A 148 29.18 21.57 -1.83
N GLN A 149 28.57 22.76 -1.78
CA GLN A 149 27.13 22.89 -2.04
C GLN A 149 26.77 22.50 -3.47
N LYS A 150 27.59 22.88 -4.45
CA LYS A 150 27.39 22.49 -5.86
C LYS A 150 27.48 20.97 -6.05
N ALA A 151 28.47 20.32 -5.42
CA ALA A 151 28.60 18.86 -5.46
C ALA A 151 27.42 18.14 -4.80
N HIS A 152 26.89 18.66 -3.69
CA HIS A 152 25.69 18.11 -3.04
C HIS A 152 24.45 18.24 -3.90
N LEU A 153 24.25 19.38 -4.58
CA LEU A 153 23.12 19.59 -5.48
C LEU A 153 23.20 18.68 -6.71
N GLU A 154 24.40 18.49 -7.26
CA GLU A 154 24.60 17.58 -8.40
C GLU A 154 24.34 16.13 -8.00
N ALA A 155 24.82 15.70 -6.82
CA ALA A 155 24.52 14.37 -6.28
C ALA A 155 23.03 14.18 -6.01
N ALA A 156 22.34 15.20 -5.50
CA ALA A 156 20.90 15.16 -5.28
C ALA A 156 20.12 15.05 -6.60
N ARG A 157 20.53 15.78 -7.64
CA ARG A 157 19.94 15.67 -8.98
C ARG A 157 20.07 14.26 -9.58
N LYS A 158 21.26 13.67 -9.52
CA LYS A 158 21.49 12.31 -10.02
C LYS A 158 20.66 11.26 -9.28
N ARG A 159 20.47 11.44 -7.96
CA ARG A 159 19.59 10.57 -7.16
C ARG A 159 18.13 10.70 -7.60
N LEU A 160 17.67 11.93 -7.86
CA LEU A 160 16.30 12.18 -8.29
C LEU A 160 16.03 11.58 -9.67
N GLU A 161 16.97 11.74 -10.60
CA GLU A 161 16.90 11.11 -11.93
C GLU A 161 16.83 9.58 -11.86
N TYR A 162 17.61 8.97 -10.96
CA TYR A 162 17.58 7.53 -10.75
C TYR A 162 16.25 7.04 -10.15
N VAL A 163 15.68 7.78 -9.19
CA VAL A 163 14.35 7.49 -8.63
C VAL A 163 13.26 7.63 -9.69
N ASP A 164 13.34 8.64 -10.55
CA ASP A 164 12.40 8.81 -11.67
C ASP A 164 12.49 7.60 -12.62
N GLN A 165 13.70 7.14 -12.97
CA GLN A 165 13.89 5.93 -13.78
C GLN A 165 13.31 4.69 -13.12
N GLU A 166 13.56 4.47 -11.83
CA GLU A 166 12.96 3.35 -11.08
C GLU A 166 11.44 3.41 -11.09
N SER A 167 10.85 4.60 -10.91
CA SER A 167 9.39 4.78 -10.94
C SER A 167 8.80 4.39 -12.31
N THR A 168 9.46 4.76 -13.41
CA THR A 168 9.00 4.40 -14.76
C THR A 168 9.09 2.90 -15.02
N LEU A 169 10.14 2.24 -14.49
CA LEU A 169 10.29 0.79 -14.60
C LEU A 169 9.22 0.05 -13.80
N VAL A 170 8.91 0.52 -12.59
CA VAL A 170 7.84 -0.04 -11.77
C VAL A 170 6.48 0.13 -12.44
N GLN A 171 6.20 1.30 -13.03
CA GLN A 171 4.96 1.52 -13.80
C GLN A 171 4.86 0.59 -15.00
N LYS A 172 5.94 0.44 -15.79
CA LYS A 172 5.97 -0.49 -16.92
C LYS A 172 5.77 -1.94 -16.47
N LYS A 173 6.37 -2.34 -15.36
CA LYS A 173 6.19 -3.68 -14.80
C LYS A 173 4.73 -3.93 -14.38
N ALA A 174 4.12 -2.97 -13.68
CA ALA A 174 2.71 -3.06 -13.29
C ALA A 174 1.76 -3.13 -14.50
N GLN A 175 2.04 -2.35 -15.56
CA GLN A 175 1.28 -2.43 -16.82
C GLN A 175 1.40 -3.80 -17.49
N LEU A 176 2.61 -4.38 -17.53
CA LEU A 176 2.81 -5.71 -18.09
C LEU A 176 2.08 -6.77 -17.27
N GLU A 177 2.16 -6.73 -15.94
CA GLU A 177 1.43 -7.65 -15.07
C GLU A 177 -0.09 -7.54 -15.29
N ALA A 178 -0.64 -6.33 -15.38
CA ALA A 178 -2.06 -6.11 -15.68
C ALA A 178 -2.47 -6.65 -17.06
N ASN A 179 -1.61 -6.51 -18.08
CA ASN A 179 -1.90 -7.08 -19.40
C ASN A 179 -1.90 -8.62 -19.35
N THR A 180 -0.95 -9.23 -18.63
CA THR A 180 -0.92 -10.70 -18.49
C THR A 180 -2.13 -11.26 -17.74
N THR A 181 -2.67 -10.54 -16.74
CA THR A 181 -3.88 -10.98 -16.03
C THR A 181 -5.11 -10.88 -16.93
N ILE A 182 -5.23 -9.81 -17.73
CA ILE A 182 -6.30 -9.66 -18.73
C ILE A 182 -6.24 -10.78 -19.78
N GLU A 183 -5.06 -11.10 -20.30
CA GLU A 183 -4.89 -12.18 -21.28
C GLU A 183 -5.21 -13.55 -20.69
N LYS A 184 -4.76 -13.84 -19.46
CA LYS A 184 -5.13 -15.07 -18.75
C LYS A 184 -6.64 -15.19 -18.58
N ALA A 185 -7.31 -14.13 -18.15
CA ALA A 185 -8.77 -14.12 -17.99
C ALA A 185 -9.50 -14.35 -19.33
N LYS A 186 -9.00 -13.78 -20.44
CA LYS A 186 -9.55 -14.03 -21.78
C LYS A 186 -9.39 -15.50 -22.21
N LEU A 187 -8.21 -16.07 -21.98
CA LEU A 187 -7.96 -17.50 -22.28
C LEU A 187 -8.86 -18.40 -21.44
N GLU A 188 -8.99 -18.14 -20.15
CA GLU A 188 -9.86 -18.92 -19.26
C GLU A 188 -11.34 -18.84 -19.67
N LYS A 189 -11.79 -17.66 -20.13
CA LYS A 189 -13.14 -17.50 -20.68
C LYS A 189 -13.32 -18.34 -21.95
N MET A 190 -12.37 -18.29 -22.88
CA MET A 190 -12.43 -19.08 -24.12
C MET A 190 -12.41 -20.59 -23.84
N THR A 191 -11.65 -21.07 -22.86
CA THR A 191 -11.64 -22.49 -22.48
C THR A 191 -12.97 -22.93 -21.90
N LYS A 192 -13.59 -22.12 -21.03
CA LYS A 192 -14.91 -22.39 -20.47
C LYS A 192 -16.00 -22.41 -21.55
N GLU A 193 -15.93 -21.50 -22.51
CA GLU A 193 -16.86 -21.49 -23.66
C GLU A 193 -16.69 -22.72 -24.55
N LEU A 194 -15.46 -23.20 -24.78
CA LEU A 194 -15.20 -24.43 -25.53
C LEU A 194 -15.67 -25.68 -24.79
N GLU A 195 -15.48 -25.73 -23.48
CA GLU A 195 -15.96 -26.82 -22.63
C GLU A 195 -17.49 -26.89 -22.65
N ALA A 196 -18.17 -25.76 -22.47
CA ALA A 196 -19.64 -25.70 -22.57
C ALA A 196 -20.15 -26.13 -23.95
N LYS A 197 -19.48 -25.74 -25.04
CA LYS A 197 -19.85 -26.19 -26.40
C LYS A 197 -19.67 -27.69 -26.58
N ARG A 198 -18.62 -28.27 -25.99
CA ARG A 198 -18.38 -29.71 -26.01
C ARG A 198 -19.49 -30.45 -25.27
N ASP A 199 -19.86 -29.98 -24.08
CA ASP A 199 -20.88 -30.63 -23.26
C ASP A 199 -22.26 -30.59 -23.94
N VAL A 200 -22.61 -29.47 -24.58
CA VAL A 200 -23.84 -29.36 -25.38
C VAL A 200 -23.81 -30.34 -26.57
N ALA A 201 -22.70 -30.42 -27.30
CA ALA A 201 -22.58 -31.34 -28.43
C ALA A 201 -22.68 -32.82 -28.01
N VAL A 202 -22.15 -33.18 -26.83
CA VAL A 202 -22.29 -34.54 -26.28
C VAL A 202 -23.75 -34.81 -25.90
N ALA A 203 -24.42 -33.87 -25.22
CA ALA A 203 -25.82 -34.02 -24.85
C ALA A 203 -26.74 -34.12 -26.08
N GLU A 204 -26.48 -33.35 -27.13
CA GLU A 204 -27.22 -33.43 -28.41
C GLU A 204 -27.01 -34.80 -29.08
N ALA A 205 -25.78 -35.32 -29.11
CA ALA A 205 -25.49 -36.63 -29.68
C ALA A 205 -26.14 -37.77 -28.90
N GLU A 206 -26.16 -37.70 -27.56
CA GLU A 206 -26.84 -38.67 -26.70
C GLU A 206 -28.36 -38.65 -26.93
N LEU A 207 -28.95 -37.46 -27.04
CA LEU A 207 -30.38 -37.30 -27.30
C LEU A 207 -30.77 -37.86 -28.67
N GLN A 208 -29.96 -37.60 -29.70
CA GLN A 208 -30.16 -38.16 -31.04
C GLN A 208 -30.07 -39.70 -31.03
N ALA A 209 -29.11 -40.27 -30.30
CA ALA A 209 -28.99 -41.72 -30.15
C ALA A 209 -30.20 -42.34 -29.44
N MET A 210 -30.75 -41.68 -28.41
CA MET A 210 -31.96 -42.14 -27.73
C MET A 210 -33.19 -42.06 -28.65
N GLU A 211 -33.33 -41.01 -29.45
CA GLU A 211 -34.41 -40.89 -30.45
C GLU A 211 -34.34 -41.99 -31.51
N GLU A 212 -33.14 -42.33 -32.02
CA GLU A 212 -32.95 -43.42 -32.97
C GLU A 212 -33.36 -44.77 -32.37
N VAL A 213 -32.94 -45.07 -31.14
CA VAL A 213 -33.33 -46.29 -30.43
C VAL A 213 -34.85 -46.34 -30.23
N PHE A 214 -35.46 -45.24 -29.83
CA PHE A 214 -36.91 -45.14 -29.64
C PHE A 214 -37.68 -45.40 -30.94
N MET A 215 -37.22 -44.84 -32.06
CA MET A 215 -37.81 -45.06 -33.38
C MET A 215 -37.68 -46.52 -33.86
N ILE A 216 -36.56 -47.19 -33.55
CA ILE A 216 -36.38 -48.62 -33.84
C ILE A 216 -37.37 -49.46 -33.04
N VAL A 217 -37.58 -49.15 -31.75
CA VAL A 217 -38.53 -49.86 -30.89
C VAL A 217 -39.96 -49.72 -31.41
N ILE A 218 -40.39 -48.49 -31.75
CA ILE A 218 -41.74 -48.25 -32.30
C ILE A 218 -41.97 -49.01 -33.62
N LYS A 219 -40.99 -48.97 -34.54
CA LYS A 219 -41.12 -49.71 -35.80
C LYS A 219 -41.20 -51.22 -35.57
N SER A 220 -40.45 -51.74 -34.60
CA SER A 220 -40.44 -53.17 -34.27
C SER A 220 -41.75 -53.63 -33.64
N THR A 221 -42.39 -52.80 -32.80
CA THR A 221 -43.68 -53.13 -32.18
C THR A 221 -44.85 -53.02 -33.16
N MET A 222 -44.80 -52.10 -34.14
CA MET A 222 -45.82 -52.01 -35.20
C MET A 222 -45.80 -53.18 -36.19
N ILE A 223 -44.69 -53.91 -36.32
CA ILE A 223 -44.60 -55.10 -37.20
C ILE A 223 -45.24 -56.35 -36.55
N ILE A 224 -45.50 -56.33 -35.24
CA ILE A 224 -45.99 -57.48 -34.46
C ILE A 224 -47.53 -57.47 -34.27
N ILE A 225 -48.24 -56.45 -34.76
CA ILE A 225 -49.71 -56.37 -34.79
C ILE A 225 -50.21 -56.62 -36.22
#